data_AF-A0A3B8XLK2-F1
#
_entry.id   AF-A0A3B8XLK2-F1
#
_cell.length_a   1.000
_cell.length_b   1.000
_cell.length_c   1.000
_cell.angle_alpha   90.00
_cell.angle_beta   90.00
_cell.angle_gamma   90.00
#
_symmetry.space_group_name_H-M   'P 1'
#
loop_
_entity.id
_entity.type
_entity.pdbx_description
1 polymer ?
#
loop_
_entity_poly.entity_id
_entity_poly.type
_entity_poly.pdbx_seq_one_letter_code
_entity_poly.pdbx_strand_id
1 'polypeptide(L)'
;EDLQKEVQLQPRVIYTRAKVQSDVTRMIELYRRGGRFSATIEPKVIQLPQNRVDLVYEISEGPKTKIASINFIGNKEFSDGTLREVISTSESAWWKFLSSSDSYDPDRLTYDRELLRRYYLQRGYA
;
A
#
# COMPACT_ATOMS: atom_id res chain seq x y z
N GLU A 1 14.10 -0.17 -2.60
CA GLU A 1 13.74 1.22 -2.29
C GLU A 1 14.63 1.67 -1.14
N ASP A 2 15.22 2.87 -1.24
CA ASP A 2 16.13 3.39 -0.21
C ASP A 2 15.32 3.97 0.96
N LEU A 3 14.96 3.13 1.92
CA LEU A 3 14.28 3.56 3.15
C LEU A 3 15.05 4.68 3.87
N GLN A 4 16.38 4.68 3.77
CA GLN A 4 17.24 5.69 4.39
C GLN A 4 17.03 7.11 3.85
N LYS A 5 16.50 7.27 2.64
CA LYS A 5 16.24 8.60 2.05
C LYS A 5 14.94 9.22 2.54
N GLU A 6 14.03 8.42 3.08
CA GLU A 6 12.67 8.83 3.46
C GLU A 6 12.49 9.01 4.99
N VAL A 7 13.48 8.56 5.77
CA VAL A 7 13.51 8.68 7.24
C VAL A 7 14.06 10.06 7.63
N GLN A 8 13.34 10.78 8.52
CA GLN A 8 13.79 12.07 9.03
C GLN A 8 14.86 11.96 10.12
N LEU A 9 14.84 10.90 10.91
CA LEU A 9 15.86 10.64 11.91
C LEU A 9 17.15 10.15 11.26
N GLN A 10 18.12 11.06 11.19
CA GLN A 10 19.48 10.77 10.76
C GLN A 10 20.45 10.80 11.95
N PRO A 11 21.65 10.22 11.81
CA PRO A 11 22.68 10.35 12.83
C PRO A 11 22.88 11.81 13.24
N ARG A 12 22.98 12.06 14.56
CA ARG A 12 23.18 13.39 15.20
C ARG A 12 21.94 14.29 15.26
N VAL A 13 20.76 13.84 14.81
CA VAL A 13 19.49 14.57 15.00
C VAL A 13 18.94 14.32 16.42
N ILE A 14 18.27 15.33 17.00
CA ILE A 14 17.59 15.19 18.29
C ILE A 14 16.52 14.09 18.20
N TYR A 15 16.69 13.08 19.04
CA TYR A 15 15.73 12.00 19.25
C TYR A 15 14.46 12.54 19.93
N THR A 16 13.31 12.23 19.34
CA THR A 16 12.00 12.44 19.97
C THR A 16 11.08 11.28 19.59
N ARG A 17 10.24 10.83 20.53
CA ARG A 17 9.25 9.76 20.25
C ARG A 17 8.32 10.11 19.09
N ALA A 18 7.96 11.39 18.95
CA ALA A 18 7.12 11.87 17.86
C ALA A 18 7.76 11.67 16.47
N LYS A 19 9.06 11.97 16.33
CA LYS A 19 9.79 11.73 15.08
C LYS A 19 9.90 10.25 14.75
N VAL A 20 10.17 9.40 15.75
CA VAL A 20 10.20 7.94 15.55
C VAL A 20 8.86 7.45 15.00
N GLN A 21 7.75 7.88 15.61
CA GLN A 21 6.42 7.49 15.17
C GLN A 21 6.13 7.97 13.73
N SER A 22 6.52 9.20 13.39
CA SER A 22 6.37 9.75 12.04
C SER A 22 7.17 8.97 11.00
N ASP A 23 8.40 8.58 11.33
CA ASP A 23 9.26 7.76 10.47
C ASP A 23 8.67 6.37 10.27
N VAL A 24 8.22 5.71 11.35
CA VAL A 24 7.53 4.41 11.26
C VAL A 24 6.30 4.51 10.35
N THR A 25 5.47 5.53 10.51
CA THR A 25 4.28 5.72 9.66
C THR A 25 4.66 5.89 8.19
N ARG A 26 5.72 6.67 7.87
CA ARG A 26 6.19 6.82 6.49
C ARG A 26 6.75 5.54 5.91
N MET A 27 7.54 4.79 6.68
CA MET A 27 8.10 3.53 6.23
C MET A 27 6.98 2.50 5.96
N ILE A 28 5.96 2.42 6.82
CA ILE A 28 4.77 1.58 6.58
C ILE A 28 4.07 2.00 5.29
N GLU A 29 3.90 3.31 5.05
CA GLU A 29 3.24 3.80 3.84
C GLU A 29 4.03 3.50 2.56
N LEU A 30 5.36 3.55 2.61
CA LEU A 30 6.22 3.09 1.51
C LEU A 30 5.99 1.61 1.20
N TYR A 31 5.99 0.75 2.22
CA TYR A 31 5.72 -0.67 2.03
C TYR A 31 4.32 -0.95 1.49
N ARG A 32 3.32 -0.19 1.93
CA ARG A 32 1.94 -0.26 1.40
C ARG A 32 1.87 0.11 -0.08
N ARG A 33 2.54 1.19 -0.50
CA ARG A 33 2.66 1.56 -1.92
C ARG A 33 3.36 0.46 -2.75
N GLY A 34 4.31 -0.24 -2.15
CA GLY A 34 4.95 -1.44 -2.73
C GLY A 34 4.09 -2.72 -2.71
N GLY A 35 2.81 -2.63 -2.29
CA GLY A 35 1.88 -3.76 -2.23
C GLY A 35 2.07 -4.68 -1.02
N ARG A 36 2.76 -4.24 0.03
CA ARG A 36 3.02 -5.02 1.26
C ARG A 36 2.30 -4.42 2.46
N PHE A 37 1.01 -4.74 2.60
CA PHE A 37 0.18 -4.21 3.69
C PHE A 37 0.44 -4.90 5.02
N SER A 38 0.94 -6.14 4.97
CA SER A 38 1.31 -6.92 6.16
C SER A 38 2.69 -6.56 6.71
N ALA A 39 3.33 -5.51 6.19
CA ALA A 39 4.63 -5.08 6.65
C ALA A 39 4.52 -4.49 8.07
N THR A 40 5.35 -4.99 8.99
CA THR A 40 5.42 -4.52 10.38
C THR A 40 6.80 -3.92 10.63
N ILE A 41 6.83 -2.79 11.35
CA ILE A 41 8.06 -2.07 11.67
C ILE A 41 8.10 -1.80 13.17
N GLU A 42 9.12 -2.34 13.83
CA GLU A 42 9.32 -2.21 15.27
C GLU A 42 10.56 -1.34 15.56
N PRO A 43 10.39 -0.17 16.19
CA PRO A 43 11.51 0.66 16.59
C PRO A 43 12.10 0.16 17.92
N LYS A 44 13.39 -0.22 17.91
CA LYS A 44 14.18 -0.56 19.09
C LYS A 44 15.12 0.60 19.44
N VAL A 45 15.02 1.02 20.70
CA VAL A 45 15.76 2.18 21.24
C VAL A 45 16.83 1.66 22.20
N ILE A 46 18.09 1.87 21.85
CA ILE A 46 19.24 1.49 22.67
C ILE A 46 19.85 2.78 23.23
N GLN A 47 19.81 2.95 24.55
CA GLN A 47 20.38 4.11 25.20
C GLN A 47 21.90 3.97 25.30
N LEU A 48 22.62 5.03 24.95
CA LEU A 48 24.07 5.09 24.98
C LEU A 48 24.56 6.14 25.99
N PRO A 49 25.82 6.03 26.45
CA PRO A 49 26.46 7.08 27.22
C PRO A 49 26.47 8.43 26.48
N GLN A 50 26.55 9.52 27.25
CA GLN A 50 26.57 10.90 26.75
C GLN A 50 25.24 11.36 26.13
N ASN A 51 24.11 10.86 26.66
CA ASN A 51 22.76 11.22 26.22
C ASN A 51 22.53 10.95 24.72
N ARG A 52 23.10 9.86 24.23
CA ARG A 52 22.96 9.38 22.85
C ARG A 52 21.99 8.20 22.82
N VAL A 53 21.40 7.99 21.65
CA VAL A 53 20.44 6.91 21.41
C VAL A 53 20.76 6.29 20.07
N ASP A 54 20.92 4.98 20.05
CA ASP A 54 20.91 4.19 18.83
C ASP A 54 19.48 3.72 18.56
N LEU A 55 18.98 4.05 17.38
CA LEU A 55 17.64 3.69 16.94
C LEU A 55 17.76 2.65 15.83
N VAL A 56 17.19 1.47 16.07
CA VAL A 56 17.18 0.35 15.14
C VAL A 56 15.74 0.07 14.74
N TYR A 57 15.44 0.03 13.45
CA TYR A 57 14.13 -0.37 12.95
C TYR A 57 14.19 -1.83 12.50
N GLU A 58 13.48 -2.70 13.19
CA GLU A 58 13.28 -4.07 12.74
C GLU A 58 12.07 -4.12 11.81
N ILE A 59 12.29 -4.57 10.59
CA ILE A 59 11.28 -4.56 9.53
C ILE A 59 10.97 -6.00 9.15
N SER A 60 9.70 -6.36 9.25
CA SER A 60 9.14 -7.60 8.73
C SER A 60 8.26 -7.27 7.54
N GLU A 61 8.76 -7.45 6.31
CA GLU A 61 8.04 -7.06 5.09
C GLU A 61 6.77 -7.88 4.83
N GLY A 62 6.81 -9.18 5.17
CA GLY A 62 5.75 -10.12 4.83
C GLY A 62 5.58 -10.35 3.31
N PRO A 63 4.61 -11.19 2.91
CA PRO A 63 4.29 -11.39 1.50
C PRO A 63 3.56 -10.18 0.91
N LYS A 64 3.63 -10.04 -0.42
CA LYS A 64 2.78 -9.07 -1.13
C LYS A 64 1.31 -9.37 -0.90
N THR A 65 0.54 -8.33 -0.64
CA THR A 65 -0.90 -8.39 -0.45
C THR A 65 -1.58 -8.58 -1.79
N LYS A 66 -2.28 -9.71 -1.91
CA LYS A 66 -3.03 -10.08 -3.10
C LYS A 66 -4.51 -9.75 -2.95
N ILE A 67 -5.16 -9.49 -4.08
CA ILE A 67 -6.59 -9.22 -4.13
C ILE A 67 -7.35 -10.54 -4.17
N ALA A 68 -8.04 -10.84 -3.07
CA ALA A 68 -8.78 -12.10 -2.91
C ALA A 68 -10.08 -12.14 -3.70
N SER A 69 -10.87 -11.06 -3.67
CA SER A 69 -12.13 -10.96 -4.41
C SER A 69 -12.47 -9.50 -4.71
N ILE A 70 -13.20 -9.28 -5.81
CA ILE A 70 -13.75 -7.98 -6.20
C ILE A 70 -15.27 -8.12 -6.24
N ASN A 71 -15.97 -7.32 -5.42
CA ASN A 71 -17.42 -7.33 -5.37
C ASN A 71 -17.95 -5.96 -5.79
N PHE A 72 -18.89 -5.95 -6.73
CA PHE A 72 -19.63 -4.76 -7.10
C PHE A 72 -20.97 -4.77 -6.35
N ILE A 73 -21.34 -3.64 -5.74
CA ILE A 73 -22.56 -3.53 -4.93
C ILE A 73 -23.40 -2.39 -5.49
N GLY A 74 -24.67 -2.66 -5.75
CA GLY A 74 -25.65 -1.65 -6.18
C GLY A 74 -25.72 -1.44 -7.69
N ASN A 75 -24.94 -2.17 -8.49
CA ASN A 75 -25.09 -2.24 -9.94
C ASN A 75 -26.39 -2.98 -10.30
N LYS A 76 -27.25 -2.33 -11.10
CA LYS A 76 -28.52 -2.91 -11.61
C LYS A 76 -28.49 -3.09 -13.12
N GLU A 77 -27.93 -2.11 -13.82
CA GLU A 77 -27.91 -2.05 -15.28
C GLU A 77 -26.76 -2.85 -15.91
N PHE A 78 -25.68 -3.06 -15.15
CA PHE A 78 -24.51 -3.81 -15.61
C PHE A 78 -24.19 -4.93 -14.64
N SER A 79 -23.82 -6.09 -15.18
CA SER A 79 -23.40 -7.24 -14.38
C SER A 79 -22.00 -7.03 -13.80
N ASP A 80 -21.71 -7.73 -12.70
CA ASP A 80 -20.38 -7.77 -12.09
C ASP A 80 -19.30 -8.23 -13.07
N GLY A 81 -19.63 -9.13 -14.00
CA GLY A 81 -18.73 -9.59 -15.05
C GLY A 81 -18.34 -8.45 -15.99
N THR A 82 -19.33 -7.68 -16.44
CA THR A 82 -19.11 -6.51 -17.31
C THR A 82 -18.26 -5.46 -16.62
N LEU A 83 -18.53 -5.14 -15.35
CA LEU A 83 -17.75 -4.15 -14.60
C LEU A 83 -16.33 -4.63 -14.32
N ARG A 84 -16.13 -5.94 -14.14
CA ARG A 84 -14.82 -6.56 -13.96
C ARG A 84 -13.95 -6.48 -15.22
N GLU A 85 -14.53 -6.50 -16.42
CA GLU A 85 -13.81 -6.32 -17.68
C GLU A 85 -13.38 -4.87 -17.93
N VAL A 86 -14.06 -3.90 -17.30
CA VAL A 86 -13.75 -2.48 -17.45
C VAL A 86 -12.53 -2.07 -16.62
N ILE A 87 -12.34 -2.68 -15.46
CA ILE A 87 -11.26 -2.33 -14.52
C ILE A 87 -9.94 -3.01 -14.89
N SER A 88 -8.83 -2.38 -14.52
CA SER A 88 -7.48 -2.94 -14.65
C SER A 88 -7.18 -3.97 -13.56
N THR A 89 -7.80 -3.84 -12.39
CA THR A 89 -7.57 -4.74 -11.27
C THR A 89 -8.20 -6.10 -11.51
N SER A 90 -7.42 -7.16 -11.27
CA SER A 90 -7.86 -8.54 -11.41
C SER A 90 -7.72 -9.30 -10.11
N GLU A 91 -8.67 -10.19 -9.84
CA GLU A 91 -8.57 -11.15 -8.74
C GLU A 91 -7.34 -12.06 -8.95
N SER A 92 -6.67 -12.35 -7.84
CA SER A 92 -5.55 -13.27 -7.81
C SER A 92 -6.04 -14.69 -8.13
N ALA A 93 -5.45 -15.31 -9.14
CA ALA A 93 -5.78 -16.69 -9.53
C ALA A 93 -4.51 -17.53 -9.50
N TRP A 94 -4.64 -18.79 -9.06
CA TRP A 94 -3.51 -19.72 -8.90
C TRP A 94 -2.69 -19.94 -10.19
N TRP A 95 -3.30 -19.75 -11.36
CA TRP A 95 -2.66 -19.84 -12.68
C TRP A 95 -2.03 -18.51 -13.15
N LYS A 96 -2.32 -17.37 -12.52
CA LYS A 96 -1.78 -16.03 -12.86
C LYS A 96 -0.47 -15.70 -12.16
N PHE A 97 0.39 -16.70 -11.90
CA PHE A 97 1.64 -16.51 -11.14
C PHE A 97 2.66 -15.55 -11.80
N LEU A 98 2.52 -15.27 -13.11
CA LEU A 98 3.33 -14.29 -13.85
C LEU A 98 2.71 -12.89 -13.93
N SER A 99 1.45 -12.72 -13.53
CA SER A 99 0.77 -11.41 -13.61
C SER A 99 1.02 -10.59 -12.35
N SER A 100 1.54 -9.37 -12.51
CA SER A 100 1.66 -8.38 -11.42
C SER A 100 0.37 -7.58 -11.19
N SER A 101 -0.72 -7.94 -11.88
CA SER A 101 -2.03 -7.29 -11.74
C SER A 101 -2.78 -7.70 -10.46
N ASP A 102 -2.23 -8.66 -9.70
CA ASP A 102 -2.86 -9.30 -8.54
C ASP A 102 -2.52 -8.62 -7.21
N SER A 103 -1.58 -7.67 -7.22
CA SER A 103 -1.13 -6.92 -6.04
C SER A 103 -1.97 -5.67 -5.84
N TYR A 104 -2.37 -5.39 -4.59
CA TYR A 104 -3.14 -4.19 -4.27
C TYR A 104 -2.30 -2.92 -4.44
N ASP A 105 -2.85 -1.96 -5.18
CA ASP A 105 -2.24 -0.65 -5.43
C ASP A 105 -3.33 0.45 -5.32
N PRO A 106 -3.18 1.44 -4.42
CA PRO A 106 -4.16 2.50 -4.23
C PRO A 106 -4.34 3.40 -5.46
N ASP A 107 -3.29 3.61 -6.26
CA ASP A 107 -3.36 4.44 -7.46
C ASP A 107 -4.14 3.69 -8.55
N ARG A 108 -3.94 2.37 -8.67
CA ARG A 108 -4.73 1.51 -9.57
C ARG A 108 -6.21 1.50 -9.17
N LEU A 109 -6.52 1.43 -7.88
CA LEU A 109 -7.91 1.49 -7.41
C LEU A 109 -8.59 2.81 -7.79
N THR A 110 -7.85 3.92 -7.70
CA THR A 110 -8.35 5.24 -8.10
C THR A 110 -8.58 5.30 -9.62
N TYR A 111 -7.67 4.74 -10.40
CA TYR A 111 -7.81 4.61 -11.85
C TYR A 111 -9.04 3.77 -12.23
N ASP A 112 -9.25 2.63 -11.58
CA ASP A 112 -10.40 1.76 -11.82
C ASP A 112 -11.74 2.43 -11.53
N ARG A 113 -11.81 3.24 -10.47
CA ARG A 113 -13.01 4.06 -10.18
C ARG A 113 -13.31 5.04 -11.31
N GLU A 114 -12.29 5.67 -11.86
CA GLU A 114 -12.46 6.59 -12.99
C GLU A 114 -12.87 5.83 -14.26
N LEU A 115 -12.33 4.63 -14.50
CA LEU A 115 -12.76 3.77 -15.61
C LEU A 115 -14.25 3.41 -15.51
N LEU A 116 -14.69 2.97 -14.32
CA LEU A 116 -16.10 2.70 -14.06
C LEU A 116 -16.95 3.96 -14.26
N ARG A 117 -16.54 5.10 -13.71
CA ARG A 117 -17.27 6.37 -13.88
C ARG A 117 -17.43 6.72 -15.36
N ARG A 118 -16.35 6.65 -16.14
CA ARG A 118 -16.37 6.90 -17.59
C ARG A 118 -17.25 5.91 -18.33
N TYR A 119 -17.22 4.64 -17.95
CA TYR A 119 -18.03 3.59 -18.57
C TYR A 119 -19.53 3.86 -18.44
N TYR A 120 -19.97 4.32 -17.26
CA TYR A 120 -21.36 4.71 -17.01
C TYR A 120 -21.73 6.01 -17.75
N LEU A 121 -20.87 7.04 -17.70
CA LEU A 121 -21.10 8.32 -18.39
C LEU A 121 -21.25 8.13 -19.91
N GLN A 122 -20.41 7.30 -20.53
CA GLN A 122 -20.48 7.00 -21.96
C GLN A 122 -21.80 6.31 -22.38
N ARG A 123 -22.54 5.75 -21.42
CA ARG A 123 -23.81 5.07 -21.64
C ARG A 123 -25.01 5.90 -21.16
N GLY A 124 -24.79 7.18 -20.84
CA GLY A 124 -25.86 8.12 -20.51
C GLY A 124 -26.26 8.15 -19.04
N TYR A 125 -25.49 7.49 -18.16
CA TYR A 125 -25.70 7.54 -16.71
C TYR A 125 -24.87 8.69 -16.12
N ALA A 126 -25.52 9.81 -15.84
CA ALA A 126 -24.91 11.05 -15.32
C ALA A 126 -25.47 11.42 -13.95
#